data_AF-A0A432WYJ2-F1
#
_entry.id   AF-A0A432WYJ2-F1
#
_cell.length_a   1.000
_cell.length_b   1.000
_cell.length_c   1.000
_cell.angle_alpha   90.00
_cell.angle_beta   90.00
_cell.angle_gamma   90.00
#
_symmetry.space_group_name_H-M   'P 1'
#
loop_
_entity.id
_entity.type
_entity.pdbx_description
1 polymer ?
#
loop_
_entity_poly.entity_id
_entity_poly.type
_entity_poly.pdbx_seq_one_letter_code
_entity_poly.pdbx_strand_id
1 'polypeptide(L)'
;MVDNKNKNWVFECLVKGDNDPVGFIAYSFYKKAKHEIAVKLREEGASEEEIRTRVQAHHDNAVKSQEILNTYVESATRFLVGITDKIEREISDKFNRKHEQQEREWLERKQKLESAAKKALDAEAKKLVAAARTYKNPKFREKALNWFLSGLSSLAASLFVAVVVGGLMWWVTPEQTKKEAIEALATSIVAPLSE
;
A
#
# COMPACT_ATOMS: atom_id res chain seq x y z
N MET A 1 -55.00 4.55 -24.76
CA MET A 1 -54.34 4.59 -26.08
C MET A 1 -54.00 6.04 -26.36
N VAL A 2 -52.72 6.41 -26.33
CA VAL A 2 -52.31 7.79 -26.63
C VAL A 2 -52.33 7.94 -28.15
N ASP A 3 -53.38 8.60 -28.63
CA ASP A 3 -53.59 8.89 -30.05
C ASP A 3 -52.45 9.79 -30.54
N ASN A 4 -51.64 9.31 -31.49
CA ASN A 4 -50.47 10.00 -32.05
C ASN A 4 -50.89 11.08 -33.07
N LYS A 5 -52.01 11.77 -32.82
CA LYS A 5 -52.81 12.51 -33.81
C LYS A 5 -52.23 13.84 -34.31
N ASN A 6 -51.02 14.22 -33.91
CA ASN A 6 -50.44 15.51 -34.31
C ASN A 6 -48.94 15.52 -34.59
N LYS A 7 -48.26 14.36 -34.62
CA LYS A 7 -46.81 14.30 -34.88
C LYS A 7 -46.54 13.75 -36.27
N ASN A 8 -46.34 14.65 -37.24
CA ASN A 8 -45.88 14.27 -38.59
C ASN A 8 -44.40 13.85 -38.61
N TRP A 9 -43.67 14.04 -37.51
CA TRP A 9 -42.24 13.87 -37.46
C TRP A 9 -41.87 12.66 -36.62
N VAL A 10 -41.29 11.63 -37.25
CA VAL A 10 -40.78 10.43 -36.57
C VAL A 10 -39.79 10.78 -35.45
N PHE A 11 -39.05 11.89 -35.59
CA PHE A 11 -38.16 12.40 -34.55
C PHE A 11 -38.93 12.69 -33.25
N GLU A 12 -40.03 13.44 -33.31
CA GLU A 12 -40.85 13.78 -32.14
C GLU A 12 -41.59 12.56 -31.56
N CYS A 13 -41.78 11.53 -32.38
CA CYS A 13 -42.34 10.25 -31.95
C CYS A 13 -41.33 9.45 -31.12
N LEU A 14 -40.05 9.47 -31.48
CA LEU A 14 -38.99 8.68 -30.86
C LEU A 14 -38.26 9.42 -29.73
N VAL A 15 -37.96 10.71 -29.90
CA VAL A 15 -37.15 11.52 -28.97
C VAL A 15 -38.06 12.27 -28.00
N LYS A 16 -37.90 12.03 -26.70
CA LYS A 16 -38.74 12.64 -25.64
C LYS A 16 -38.12 13.87 -25.00
N GLY A 17 -36.90 14.23 -25.35
CA GLY A 17 -36.22 15.46 -24.92
C GLY A 17 -34.74 15.47 -25.28
N ASP A 18 -34.04 16.54 -24.90
CA ASP A 18 -32.63 16.76 -25.26
C ASP A 18 -31.66 15.79 -24.56
N ASN A 19 -32.13 15.07 -23.55
CA ASN A 19 -31.36 14.05 -22.82
C ASN A 19 -31.96 12.64 -23.01
N ASP A 20 -32.32 12.30 -24.24
CA ASP A 20 -32.87 11.00 -24.61
C ASP A 20 -31.94 10.24 -25.56
N PRO A 21 -30.83 9.66 -25.05
CA PRO A 21 -29.86 8.95 -25.89
C PRO A 21 -30.48 7.76 -26.63
N VAL A 22 -31.44 7.08 -26.00
CA VAL A 22 -32.18 5.97 -26.63
C VAL A 22 -32.99 6.49 -27.82
N GLY A 23 -33.74 7.57 -27.64
CA GLY A 23 -34.51 8.20 -28.70
C GLY A 23 -33.64 8.66 -29.87
N PHE A 24 -32.50 9.30 -29.60
CA PHE A 24 -31.57 9.75 -30.66
C PHE A 24 -30.99 8.57 -31.47
N ILE A 25 -30.62 7.49 -30.79
CA ILE A 25 -30.10 6.29 -31.45
C ILE A 25 -31.24 5.59 -32.21
N ALA A 26 -32.44 5.52 -31.65
CA ALA A 26 -33.61 4.95 -32.31
C ALA A 26 -33.95 5.71 -33.60
N TYR A 27 -33.86 7.04 -33.59
CA TYR A 27 -34.03 7.85 -34.78
C TYR A 27 -32.95 7.56 -35.85
N SER A 28 -31.71 7.29 -35.41
CA SER A 28 -30.63 6.87 -36.31
C SER A 28 -30.92 5.50 -36.95
N PHE A 29 -31.46 4.55 -36.19
CA PHE A 29 -31.91 3.26 -36.74
C PHE A 29 -33.05 3.41 -37.75
N TYR A 30 -34.01 4.30 -37.49
CA TYR A 30 -35.04 4.65 -38.45
C TYR A 30 -34.45 5.22 -39.75
N LYS A 31 -33.49 6.15 -39.66
CA LYS A 31 -32.82 6.72 -40.84
C LYS A 31 -32.06 5.66 -41.63
N LYS A 32 -31.37 4.75 -40.93
CA LYS A 32 -30.69 3.59 -41.53
C LYS A 32 -31.68 2.71 -42.29
N ALA A 33 -32.82 2.36 -41.69
CA ALA A 33 -33.85 1.55 -42.34
C ALA A 33 -34.40 2.21 -43.63
N LYS A 34 -34.67 3.53 -43.61
CA LYS A 34 -35.06 4.26 -44.82
C LYS A 34 -34.00 4.20 -45.91
N HIS A 35 -32.74 4.34 -45.53
CA HIS A 35 -31.62 4.26 -46.46
C HIS A 35 -31.50 2.86 -47.05
N GLU A 36 -31.58 1.81 -46.23
CA GLU A 36 -31.52 0.41 -46.68
C GLU A 36 -32.65 0.07 -47.66
N ILE A 37 -33.87 0.56 -47.42
CA ILE A 37 -34.99 0.40 -48.37
C ILE A 37 -34.66 1.05 -49.71
N ALA A 38 -34.14 2.28 -49.69
CA ALA A 38 -33.80 3.01 -50.91
C ALA A 38 -32.66 2.33 -51.69
N VAL A 39 -31.61 1.89 -51.00
CA VAL A 39 -30.47 1.18 -51.60
C VAL A 39 -30.94 -0.13 -52.23
N LYS A 40 -31.70 -0.93 -51.48
CA LYS A 40 -32.23 -2.21 -51.98
C LYS A 40 -33.08 -2.04 -53.24
N LEU A 41 -33.99 -1.07 -53.25
CA LEU A 41 -34.84 -0.81 -54.43
C LEU A 41 -34.04 -0.33 -55.64
N ARG A 42 -32.96 0.45 -55.43
CA ARG A 42 -32.04 0.83 -56.51
C ARG A 42 -31.29 -0.37 -57.08
N GLU A 43 -30.82 -1.25 -56.21
CA GLU A 43 -30.16 -2.50 -56.60
C GLU A 43 -31.11 -3.42 -57.38
N GLU A 44 -32.40 -3.40 -57.06
CA GLU A 44 -33.47 -4.11 -57.77
C GLU A 44 -33.90 -3.43 -59.09
N GLY A 45 -33.30 -2.28 -59.44
CA GLY A 45 -33.60 -1.56 -60.69
C GLY A 45 -34.90 -0.75 -60.67
N ALA A 46 -35.46 -0.46 -59.49
CA ALA A 46 -36.66 0.36 -59.36
C ALA A 46 -36.40 1.81 -59.80
N SER A 47 -37.45 2.47 -60.31
CA SER A 47 -37.40 3.89 -60.65
C SER A 47 -37.29 4.78 -59.41
N GLU A 48 -36.72 5.98 -59.54
CA GLU A 48 -36.64 6.94 -58.42
C GLU A 48 -38.03 7.35 -57.90
N GLU A 49 -39.04 7.41 -58.77
CA GLU A 49 -40.46 7.59 -58.40
C GLU A 49 -40.97 6.47 -57.48
N GLU A 50 -40.68 5.20 -57.80
CA GLU A 50 -41.07 4.07 -56.97
C GLU A 50 -40.32 4.07 -55.64
N ILE A 51 -39.01 4.34 -55.67
CA ILE A 51 -38.18 4.46 -54.46
C ILE A 51 -38.75 5.53 -53.53
N ARG A 52 -39.05 6.73 -54.05
CA ARG A 52 -39.64 7.82 -53.28
C ARG A 52 -40.96 7.39 -52.64
N THR A 53 -41.82 6.71 -53.40
CA THR A 53 -43.12 6.22 -52.93
C THR A 53 -42.96 5.21 -51.79
N ARG A 54 -42.08 4.21 -51.95
CA ARG A 54 -41.82 3.18 -50.93
C ARG A 54 -41.20 3.76 -49.66
N VAL A 55 -40.24 4.68 -49.82
CA VAL A 55 -39.56 5.36 -48.70
C VAL A 55 -40.52 6.27 -47.94
N GLN A 56 -41.47 6.91 -48.65
CA GLN A 56 -42.54 7.68 -48.02
C GLN A 56 -43.52 6.78 -47.28
N ALA A 57 -43.97 5.68 -47.91
CA ALA A 57 -44.86 4.71 -47.26
C ALA A 57 -44.24 4.15 -45.97
N HIS A 58 -42.93 3.90 -45.96
CA HIS A 58 -42.22 3.49 -44.74
C HIS A 58 -42.27 4.56 -43.64
N HIS A 59 -42.11 5.85 -43.99
CA HIS A 59 -42.26 6.95 -43.04
C HIS A 59 -43.69 7.02 -42.49
N ASP A 60 -44.70 6.97 -43.36
CA ASP A 60 -46.11 7.06 -42.97
C ASP A 60 -46.49 5.90 -42.04
N ASN A 61 -45.99 4.70 -42.32
CA ASN A 61 -46.19 3.52 -41.47
C ASN A 61 -45.52 3.70 -40.10
N ALA A 62 -44.28 4.23 -40.06
CA ALA A 62 -43.57 4.49 -38.81
C ALA A 62 -44.29 5.53 -37.94
N VAL A 63 -44.88 6.57 -38.52
CA VAL A 63 -45.65 7.58 -37.76
C VAL A 63 -46.94 7.00 -37.19
N LYS A 64 -47.63 6.12 -37.94
CA LYS A 64 -48.93 5.55 -37.57
C LYS A 64 -48.84 4.34 -36.66
N SER A 65 -47.73 3.60 -36.66
CA SER A 65 -47.57 2.35 -35.91
C SER A 65 -46.61 2.51 -34.74
N GLN A 66 -47.16 2.42 -33.53
CA GLN A 66 -46.35 2.39 -32.31
C GLN A 66 -45.45 1.16 -32.24
N GLU A 67 -45.87 0.04 -32.82
CA GLU A 67 -45.08 -1.20 -32.87
C GLU A 67 -43.78 -1.03 -33.67
N ILE A 68 -43.86 -0.34 -34.81
CA ILE A 68 -42.70 -0.02 -35.64
C ILE A 68 -41.74 0.91 -34.86
N LEU A 69 -42.27 1.93 -34.19
CA LEU A 69 -41.47 2.83 -33.36
C LEU A 69 -40.76 2.06 -32.23
N ASN A 70 -41.47 1.13 -31.57
CA ASN A 70 -40.91 0.31 -30.51
C ASN A 70 -39.75 -0.56 -31.02
N THR A 71 -39.81 -1.06 -32.26
CA THR A 71 -38.71 -1.85 -32.84
C THR A 71 -37.41 -1.04 -32.94
N TYR A 72 -37.50 0.24 -33.28
CA TYR A 72 -36.33 1.12 -33.31
C TYR A 72 -35.81 1.44 -31.91
N VAL A 73 -36.72 1.67 -30.95
CA VAL A 73 -36.37 1.89 -29.54
C VAL A 73 -35.68 0.66 -28.96
N GLU A 74 -36.19 -0.54 -29.20
CA GLU A 74 -35.57 -1.79 -28.77
C GLU A 74 -34.18 -2.00 -29.39
N SER A 75 -34.04 -1.67 -30.67
CA SER A 75 -32.74 -1.76 -31.37
C SER A 75 -31.72 -0.81 -30.75
N ALA A 76 -32.13 0.42 -30.43
CA ALA A 76 -31.32 1.40 -29.75
C ALA A 76 -30.91 0.95 -28.34
N THR A 77 -31.86 0.42 -27.57
CA THR A 77 -31.62 -0.12 -26.23
C THR A 77 -30.63 -1.28 -26.29
N ARG A 78 -30.83 -2.25 -27.19
CA ARG A 78 -29.91 -3.38 -27.38
C ARG A 78 -28.50 -2.92 -27.77
N PHE A 79 -28.39 -1.92 -28.64
CA PHE A 79 -27.11 -1.35 -29.03
C PHE A 79 -26.38 -0.69 -27.86
N LEU A 80 -27.08 0.12 -27.06
CA LEU A 80 -26.52 0.77 -25.88
C LEU A 80 -26.09 -0.22 -24.80
N VAL A 81 -26.90 -1.25 -24.53
CA VAL A 81 -26.52 -2.35 -23.63
C VAL A 81 -25.26 -3.04 -24.13
N GLY A 82 -25.20 -3.39 -25.42
CA GLY A 82 -24.02 -4.02 -26.01
C GLY A 82 -22.74 -3.18 -25.90
N ILE A 83 -22.83 -1.85 -26.05
CA ILE A 83 -21.71 -0.94 -25.82
C ILE A 83 -21.31 -0.93 -24.35
N THR A 84 -22.29 -0.82 -23.46
CA THR A 84 -22.06 -0.73 -22.01
C THR A 84 -21.39 -2.00 -21.49
N ASP A 85 -21.88 -3.18 -21.90
CA ASP A 85 -21.30 -4.48 -21.56
C ASP A 85 -19.87 -4.63 -22.09
N LYS A 86 -19.56 -4.03 -23.24
CA LYS A 86 -18.20 -4.04 -23.80
C LYS A 86 -17.28 -3.15 -22.98
N ILE A 87 -17.73 -1.94 -22.63
CA ILE A 87 -16.99 -1.01 -21.79
C ILE A 87 -16.72 -1.62 -20.41
N GLU A 88 -17.73 -2.24 -19.79
CA GLU A 88 -17.61 -2.90 -18.49
C GLU A 88 -16.57 -4.02 -18.53
N ARG A 89 -16.62 -4.88 -19.56
CA ARG A 89 -15.60 -5.93 -19.76
C ARG A 89 -14.20 -5.36 -19.94
N GLU A 90 -14.03 -4.34 -20.77
CA GLU A 90 -12.73 -3.72 -20.99
C GLU A 90 -12.16 -3.05 -19.72
N ILE A 91 -13.02 -2.44 -18.90
CA ILE A 91 -12.63 -1.83 -17.63
C ILE A 91 -12.24 -2.92 -16.63
N SER A 92 -13.05 -3.96 -16.49
CA SER A 92 -12.79 -5.10 -15.60
C SER A 92 -11.47 -5.77 -15.97
N ASP A 93 -11.24 -6.04 -17.25
CA ASP A 93 -9.99 -6.63 -17.73
C ASP A 93 -8.77 -5.74 -17.44
N LYS A 94 -8.88 -4.43 -17.67
CA LYS A 94 -7.81 -3.47 -17.35
C LYS A 94 -7.53 -3.42 -15.85
N PHE A 95 -8.58 -3.46 -15.03
CA PHE A 95 -8.45 -3.44 -13.57
C PHE A 95 -7.77 -4.72 -13.08
N ASN A 96 -8.21 -5.89 -13.54
CA ASN A 96 -7.64 -7.19 -13.18
C ASN A 96 -6.15 -7.26 -13.56
N ARG A 97 -5.79 -6.83 -14.79
CA ARG A 97 -4.38 -6.79 -15.22
C ARG A 97 -3.53 -5.88 -14.34
N LYS A 98 -4.03 -4.69 -13.96
CA LYS A 98 -3.32 -3.78 -13.07
C LYS A 98 -3.17 -4.37 -11.67
N HIS A 99 -4.21 -5.01 -11.16
CA HIS A 99 -4.18 -5.67 -9.86
C HIS A 99 -3.13 -6.79 -9.83
N GLU A 100 -3.16 -7.69 -10.81
CA GLU A 100 -2.16 -8.75 -10.95
C GLU A 100 -0.73 -8.21 -11.09
N GLN A 101 -0.54 -7.12 -11.85
CA GLN A 101 0.77 -6.49 -11.97
C GLN A 101 1.25 -5.93 -10.63
N GLN A 102 0.40 -5.22 -9.90
CA GLN A 102 0.74 -4.68 -8.58
C GLN A 102 1.06 -5.77 -7.57
N GLU A 103 0.32 -6.88 -7.60
CA GLU A 103 0.56 -8.03 -6.73
C GLU A 103 1.93 -8.67 -7.03
N ARG A 104 2.27 -8.86 -8.31
CA ARG A 104 3.60 -9.34 -8.72
C ARG A 104 4.72 -8.40 -8.26
N GLU A 105 4.58 -7.10 -8.52
CA GLU A 105 5.56 -6.09 -8.10
C GLU A 105 5.72 -6.05 -6.58
N TRP A 106 4.62 -6.18 -5.82
CA TRP A 106 4.65 -6.21 -4.38
C TRP A 106 5.36 -7.46 -3.85
N LEU A 107 5.09 -8.64 -4.41
CA LEU A 107 5.77 -9.89 -4.07
C LEU A 107 7.28 -9.80 -4.33
N GLU A 108 7.68 -9.27 -5.49
CA GLU A 108 9.09 -9.06 -5.81
C GLU A 108 9.77 -8.09 -4.85
N ARG A 109 9.11 -6.97 -4.52
CA ARG A 109 9.63 -5.99 -3.55
C ARG A 109 9.78 -6.62 -2.17
N LYS A 110 8.78 -7.38 -1.72
CA LYS A 110 8.82 -8.09 -0.44
C LYS A 110 9.99 -9.06 -0.39
N GLN A 111 10.18 -9.88 -1.42
CA GLN A 111 11.28 -10.83 -1.49
C GLN A 111 12.65 -10.13 -1.51
N LYS A 112 12.78 -9.03 -2.26
CA LYS A 112 14.00 -8.21 -2.27
C LYS A 112 14.31 -7.64 -0.88
N LEU A 113 13.30 -7.08 -0.19
CA LEU A 113 13.45 -6.54 1.16
C LEU A 113 13.84 -7.62 2.16
N GLU A 114 13.21 -8.79 2.13
CA GLU A 114 13.56 -9.92 3.01
C GLU A 114 15.00 -10.39 2.75
N SER A 115 15.42 -10.49 1.49
CA SER A 115 16.79 -10.88 1.15
C SER A 115 17.82 -9.84 1.58
N ALA A 116 17.50 -8.55 1.47
CA ALA A 116 18.35 -7.44 1.89
C ALA A 116 18.46 -7.39 3.42
N ALA A 117 17.35 -7.58 4.13
CA ALA A 117 17.31 -7.66 5.59
C ALA A 117 18.17 -8.81 6.12
N LYS A 118 18.06 -10.01 5.53
CA LYS A 118 18.91 -11.16 5.87
C LYS A 118 20.39 -10.85 5.65
N LYS A 119 20.76 -10.30 4.49
CA LYS A 119 22.16 -9.93 4.19
C LYS A 119 22.70 -8.88 5.15
N ALA A 120 21.89 -7.88 5.52
CA ALA A 120 22.28 -6.85 6.47
C ALA A 120 22.50 -7.45 7.87
N LEU A 121 21.61 -8.34 8.32
CA LEU A 121 21.73 -9.02 9.60
C LEU A 121 22.98 -9.93 9.64
N ASP A 122 23.25 -10.67 8.56
CA ASP A 122 24.47 -11.48 8.44
C ASP A 122 25.73 -10.63 8.45
N ALA A 123 25.72 -9.46 7.80
CA ALA A 123 26.84 -8.54 7.77
C ALA A 123 27.11 -7.95 9.16
N GLU A 124 26.08 -7.53 9.89
CA GLU A 124 26.20 -7.03 11.27
C GLU A 124 26.64 -8.14 12.23
N ALA A 125 26.08 -9.35 12.11
CA ALA A 125 26.53 -10.50 12.89
C ALA A 125 28.01 -10.81 12.67
N LYS A 126 28.49 -10.77 11.42
CA LYS A 126 29.92 -10.93 11.10
C LYS A 126 30.78 -9.84 11.72
N LYS A 127 30.34 -8.58 11.70
CA LYS A 127 31.04 -7.46 12.36
C LYS A 127 31.12 -7.66 13.86
N LEU A 128 30.02 -8.06 14.52
CA LEU A 128 29.99 -8.33 15.95
C LEU A 128 30.92 -9.49 16.32
N VAL A 129 30.92 -10.58 15.55
CA VAL A 129 31.83 -11.72 15.76
C VAL A 129 33.29 -11.29 15.56
N ALA A 130 33.59 -10.49 14.54
CA ALA A 130 34.94 -9.96 14.31
C ALA A 130 35.39 -9.06 15.46
N ALA A 131 34.52 -8.14 15.91
CA ALA A 131 34.77 -7.27 17.05
C ALA A 131 35.01 -8.07 18.34
N ALA A 132 34.21 -9.10 18.60
CA ALA A 132 34.38 -10.01 19.73
C ALA A 132 35.68 -10.81 19.66
N ARG A 133 36.14 -11.22 18.47
CA ARG A 133 37.45 -11.88 18.29
C ARG A 133 38.63 -10.94 18.52
N THR A 134 38.50 -9.68 18.10
CA THR A 134 39.52 -8.64 18.37
C THR A 134 39.49 -8.14 19.82
N TYR A 135 38.40 -8.40 20.55
CA TYR A 135 38.29 -8.12 21.97
C TYR A 135 39.18 -9.08 22.76
N LYS A 136 40.46 -8.72 22.90
CA LYS A 136 41.34 -9.32 23.89
C LYS A 136 40.79 -8.99 25.27
N ASN A 137 40.27 -10.01 25.95
CA ASN A 137 39.88 -9.93 27.35
C ASN A 137 41.08 -9.31 28.12
N PRO A 138 40.94 -8.13 28.75
CA PRO A 138 42.05 -7.53 29.45
C PRO A 138 42.51 -8.51 30.52
N LYS A 139 43.83 -8.74 30.59
CA LYS A 139 44.40 -9.71 31.54
C LYS A 139 43.90 -9.32 32.93
N PHE A 140 43.66 -10.29 33.81
CA PHE A 140 43.19 -10.01 35.18
C PHE A 140 43.99 -8.89 35.87
N ARG A 141 45.30 -8.79 35.59
CA ARG A 141 46.19 -7.73 36.07
C ARG A 141 45.83 -6.34 35.53
N GLU A 142 45.46 -6.21 34.27
CA GLU A 142 44.99 -4.96 33.67
C GLU A 142 43.62 -4.55 34.21
N LYS A 143 42.72 -5.52 34.44
CA LYS A 143 41.44 -5.26 35.14
C LYS A 143 41.68 -4.81 36.58
N ALA A 144 42.60 -5.44 37.31
CA ALA A 144 42.93 -5.08 38.68
C ALA A 144 43.61 -3.70 38.77
N LEU A 145 44.51 -3.39 37.84
CA LEU A 145 45.17 -2.08 37.77
C LEU A 145 44.21 -0.98 37.35
N ASN A 146 43.38 -1.21 36.32
CA ASN A 146 42.35 -0.25 35.95
C ASN A 146 41.31 -0.08 37.06
N TRP A 147 40.90 -1.14 37.75
CA TRP A 147 40.02 -1.04 38.92
C TRP A 147 40.67 -0.23 40.05
N PHE A 148 41.96 -0.42 40.30
CA PHE A 148 42.72 0.34 41.30
C PHE A 148 42.88 1.81 40.90
N LEU A 149 43.10 2.10 39.61
CA LEU A 149 43.35 3.43 39.08
C LEU A 149 42.07 4.22 38.75
N SER A 150 40.94 3.56 38.45
CA SER A 150 39.70 4.20 38.00
C SER A 150 38.84 4.79 39.13
N GLY A 151 39.29 4.68 40.37
CA GLY A 151 38.67 5.36 41.52
C GLY A 151 37.61 4.53 42.25
N LEU A 152 37.63 4.69 43.58
CA LEU A 152 36.74 4.11 44.59
C LEU A 152 36.93 2.63 44.95
N SER A 153 37.89 2.41 45.84
CA SER A 153 37.58 1.71 47.09
C SER A 153 38.28 2.48 48.20
N SER A 154 37.60 3.47 48.77
CA SER A 154 38.05 4.19 49.97
C SER A 154 38.46 3.22 51.09
N LEU A 155 37.85 2.04 51.12
CA LEU A 155 38.19 0.92 52.00
C LEU A 155 39.52 0.24 51.65
N ALA A 156 39.85 0.02 50.39
CA ALA A 156 41.12 -0.61 50.01
C ALA A 156 42.31 0.34 50.23
N ALA A 157 42.12 1.63 49.98
CA ALA A 157 43.12 2.66 50.27
C ALA A 157 43.35 2.81 51.79
N SER A 158 42.28 2.81 52.59
CA SER A 158 42.40 2.86 54.05
C SER A 158 43.02 1.58 54.62
N LEU A 159 42.69 0.40 54.08
CA LEU A 159 43.33 -0.86 54.48
C LEU A 159 44.83 -0.84 54.17
N PHE A 160 45.21 -0.35 52.99
CA PHE A 160 46.62 -0.25 52.61
C PHE A 160 47.38 0.73 53.50
N VAL A 161 46.81 1.91 53.79
CA VAL A 161 47.41 2.88 54.72
C VAL A 161 47.48 2.29 56.13
N ALA A 162 46.46 1.58 56.61
CA ALA A 162 46.47 0.94 57.93
C ALA A 162 47.56 -0.15 58.02
N VAL A 163 47.78 -0.92 56.96
CA VAL A 163 48.87 -1.92 56.91
C VAL A 163 50.24 -1.26 56.88
N VAL A 164 50.42 -0.20 56.10
CA VAL A 164 51.71 0.50 55.99
C VAL A 164 52.04 1.28 57.26
N VAL A 165 51.09 2.06 57.78
CA VAL A 165 51.25 2.85 59.01
C VAL A 165 51.32 1.94 60.23
N GLY A 166 50.47 0.90 60.31
CA GLY A 166 50.52 -0.09 61.37
C GLY A 166 51.81 -0.91 61.36
N GLY A 167 52.30 -1.30 60.19
CA GLY A 167 53.59 -1.96 60.04
C GLY A 167 54.78 -1.08 60.45
N LEU A 168 54.74 0.21 60.10
CA LEU A 168 55.76 1.17 60.52
C LEU A 168 55.69 1.47 62.03
N MET A 169 54.49 1.61 62.60
CA MET A 169 54.32 1.79 64.05
C MET A 169 54.78 0.55 64.84
N TRP A 170 54.55 -0.65 64.32
CA TRP A 170 55.02 -1.89 64.94
C TRP A 170 56.56 -1.94 65.03
N TRP A 171 57.25 -1.37 64.05
CA TRP A 171 58.71 -1.31 63.99
C TRP A 171 59.28 -0.26 64.95
N VAL A 172 58.66 0.91 65.10
CA VAL A 172 59.27 2.07 65.78
C VAL A 172 58.88 2.20 67.26
N THR A 173 57.77 1.59 67.69
CA THR A 173 57.13 1.97 68.98
C THR A 173 57.34 0.93 70.11
N PRO A 174 57.60 1.35 71.38
CA PRO A 174 57.69 0.45 72.55
C PRO A 174 56.37 -0.29 72.87
N GLU A 175 56.43 -1.46 73.55
CA GLU A 175 55.30 -2.40 73.71
C GLU A 175 54.02 -1.85 74.35
N GLN A 176 54.09 -0.82 75.19
CA GLN A 176 52.93 -0.28 75.92
C GLN A 176 51.96 0.46 75.00
N THR A 177 52.47 1.28 74.07
CA THR A 177 51.68 2.04 73.09
C THR A 177 51.14 1.18 71.95
N LYS A 178 51.69 -0.03 71.75
CA LYS A 178 51.14 -1.01 70.78
C LYS A 178 49.76 -1.50 71.18
N LYS A 179 49.49 -1.66 72.48
CA LYS A 179 48.19 -2.15 72.99
C LYS A 179 47.09 -1.10 72.84
N GLU A 180 47.38 0.15 73.17
CA GLU A 180 46.44 1.27 73.05
C GLU A 180 46.09 1.56 71.57
N ALA A 181 47.06 1.44 70.66
CA ALA A 181 46.82 1.61 69.23
C ALA A 181 45.91 0.53 68.63
N ILE A 182 45.99 -0.72 69.12
CA ILE A 182 45.14 -1.84 68.68
C ILE A 182 43.70 -1.64 69.16
N GLU A 183 43.49 -1.19 70.40
CA GLU A 183 42.14 -0.87 70.91
C GLU A 183 41.52 0.31 70.14
N ALA A 184 42.28 1.37 69.88
CA ALA A 184 41.80 2.51 69.10
C ALA A 184 41.43 2.11 67.66
N LEU A 185 42.24 1.27 67.00
CA LEU A 185 41.94 0.74 65.67
C LEU A 185 40.70 -0.17 65.67
N ALA A 186 40.59 -1.10 66.62
CA ALA A 186 39.42 -1.99 66.74
C ALA A 186 38.12 -1.18 66.93
N THR A 187 38.17 -0.13 67.74
CA THR A 187 37.00 0.73 67.99
C THR A 187 36.62 1.56 66.75
N SER A 188 37.61 2.08 66.02
CA SER A 188 37.38 2.88 64.80
C SER A 188 36.89 2.07 63.59
N ILE A 189 37.20 0.78 63.52
CA ILE A 189 36.78 -0.12 62.44
C ILE A 189 35.41 -0.76 62.72
N VAL A 190 35.07 -1.00 63.99
CA VAL A 190 33.78 -1.62 64.37
C VAL A 190 32.62 -0.61 64.35
N ALA A 191 32.84 0.66 64.70
CA ALA A 191 31.79 1.68 64.75
C ALA A 191 31.03 1.91 63.42
N PRO A 192 31.66 1.91 62.23
CA PRO A 192 30.94 2.05 60.95
C PRO A 192 30.37 0.72 60.39
N LEU A 193 30.46 -0.40 61.12
CA LEU A 193 29.86 -1.69 60.73
C LEU A 193 28.61 -2.05 61.55
N SER A 194 28.21 -1.19 62.49
CA SER A 194 27.02 -1.33 63.34
C SER A 194 25.89 -0.31 63.04
N GLU A 195 25.98 0.42 61.93
CA GLU A 195 24.87 1.19 61.32
C GLU A 195 24.48 0.61 59.96
#